data_AF-A0A935RMG6-F1
#
_entry.id   AF-A0A935RMG6-F1
#
_cell.length_a   1.000
_cell.length_b   1.000
_cell.length_c   1.000
_cell.angle_alpha   90.00
_cell.angle_beta   90.00
_cell.angle_gamma   90.00
#
_symmetry.space_group_name_H-M   'P 1'
#
loop_
_entity.id
_entity.type
_entity.pdbx_description
1 polymer ?
#
loop_
_entity_poly.entity_id
_entity_poly.type
_entity_poly.pdbx_seq_one_letter_code
_entity_poly.pdbx_strand_id
1 'polypeptide(L)'
;MPNTASTPKTVTATAAFLAQPEAKTTGSGSLEISILPDPCIYDGRFANNGWLQELPNPLNKITWDNVALISPKTAAKMGINVGNDAREYVGGSQGTSFVNTKGGNQFSDLVTLKYQGAEISKPVPMWIAPGQPDDVITIYMGYGRTRAGKIGTGLGYSVFDVRRTDAMNFGFGDITKKGETTTIASTQIHFNMEGRDLLRVWDVDEFVADPEMGHQHDEYDKSMYPYEEHTKIYDQNTKWAMSIDLNSCVGCNACVLACQAENNIPVVGKEQIDRSREMHWLRIDAYFGGGDISDPDGPYFQPVLCMQCEHAPCEVVCPVHATVHSAEGLNDMVYNRCVGTRYCSNNCPYKVRRFNFLLYQDWNTPQYKLMRNPEVSIRSRGVMEKCTYCTQRIAAARIEAQKDGARKIRDGEVITACQSACPTDAIIFGDMGDPESRVAKAKKDHRDYTLLNELNTQPRTTYMAGLKNQNKEMPDYRAPEKRKTKPANTAETKAPGGEAH
;
A
#
# COMPACT_ATOMS: atom_id res chain seq x y z
N MET A 1 -50.81 23.16 5.96
CA MET A 1 -51.06 24.60 5.70
C MET A 1 -51.51 24.74 4.26
N PRO A 2 -52.69 25.32 3.97
CA PRO A 2 -53.04 25.73 2.61
C PRO A 2 -52.13 26.92 2.22
N ASN A 3 -51.69 26.99 0.96
CA ASN A 3 -50.75 28.00 0.40
C ASN A 3 -49.24 27.75 0.58
N THR A 4 -48.75 26.53 0.35
CA THR A 4 -47.29 26.23 0.25
C THR A 4 -46.76 26.12 -1.19
N ALA A 5 -47.58 26.39 -2.21
CA ALA A 5 -47.11 26.40 -3.59
C ALA A 5 -46.39 27.72 -3.90
N SER A 6 -45.10 27.66 -4.17
CA SER A 6 -44.33 28.82 -4.66
C SER A 6 -44.84 29.26 -6.03
N THR A 7 -44.83 30.56 -6.29
CA THR A 7 -45.23 31.14 -7.58
C THR A 7 -44.28 30.67 -8.69
N PRO A 8 -44.80 30.14 -9.82
CA PRO A 8 -43.97 29.77 -10.96
C PRO A 8 -43.22 30.99 -11.49
N LYS A 9 -41.88 30.92 -11.55
CA LYS A 9 -41.05 31.88 -12.29
C LYS A 9 -40.81 31.34 -13.68
N THR A 10 -41.24 32.09 -14.70
CA THR A 10 -40.88 31.82 -16.09
C THR A 10 -39.38 32.10 -16.26
N VAL A 11 -38.60 31.08 -16.57
CA VAL A 11 -37.16 31.20 -16.82
C VAL A 11 -36.92 31.05 -18.30
N THR A 12 -36.41 32.09 -18.94
CA THR A 12 -35.98 32.02 -20.34
C THR A 12 -34.55 31.48 -20.36
N ALA A 13 -34.31 30.38 -21.08
CA ALA A 13 -32.97 29.84 -21.26
C ALA A 13 -32.14 30.86 -22.05
N THR A 14 -31.20 31.54 -21.38
CA THR A 14 -30.21 32.37 -22.04
C THR A 14 -29.05 31.47 -22.49
N ALA A 15 -28.64 31.62 -23.75
CA ALA A 15 -27.45 30.98 -24.32
C ALA A 15 -26.13 31.42 -23.64
N ALA A 16 -26.18 32.16 -22.53
CA ALA A 16 -25.04 32.55 -21.71
C ALA A 16 -24.27 31.34 -21.15
N PHE A 17 -24.90 30.17 -21.02
CA PHE A 17 -24.19 28.93 -20.70
C PHE A 17 -23.29 28.41 -21.84
N LEU A 18 -23.60 28.76 -23.10
CA LEU A 18 -22.74 28.41 -24.26
C LEU A 18 -21.53 29.34 -24.39
N ALA A 19 -21.57 30.52 -23.76
CA ALA A 19 -20.36 31.28 -23.51
C ALA A 19 -19.58 30.52 -22.43
N GLN A 20 -18.63 29.67 -22.83
CA GLN A 20 -17.58 29.26 -21.91
C GLN A 20 -17.01 30.56 -21.33
N PRO A 21 -17.01 30.74 -20.00
CA PRO A 21 -16.25 31.86 -19.45
C PRO A 21 -14.85 31.73 -20.01
N GLU A 22 -14.36 32.75 -20.72
CA GLU A 22 -12.95 32.84 -21.05
C GLU A 22 -12.21 32.55 -19.75
N ALA A 23 -11.43 31.47 -19.74
CA ALA A 23 -10.57 31.17 -18.62
C ALA A 23 -9.67 32.39 -18.47
N LYS A 24 -9.93 33.22 -17.45
CA LYS A 24 -9.10 34.38 -17.18
C LYS A 24 -7.70 33.87 -16.92
N THR A 25 -6.82 34.01 -17.91
CA THR A 25 -5.37 33.95 -17.74
C THR A 25 -4.89 35.20 -16.99
N THR A 26 -5.46 35.44 -15.80
CA THR A 26 -5.03 36.53 -14.93
C THR A 26 -4.93 35.99 -13.52
N GLY A 27 -3.98 35.07 -13.34
CA GLY A 27 -3.33 34.88 -12.05
C GLY A 27 -1.91 35.42 -12.16
N SER A 28 -1.53 36.33 -11.27
CA SER A 28 -0.12 36.69 -11.07
C SER A 28 0.55 35.56 -10.29
N GLY A 29 1.52 34.89 -10.90
CA GLY A 29 2.31 33.84 -10.25
C GLY A 29 3.14 33.08 -11.26
N SER A 30 4.30 32.59 -10.83
CA SER A 30 5.25 31.85 -11.67
C SER A 30 4.95 30.35 -11.78
N LEU A 31 4.11 29.82 -10.89
CA LEU A 31 3.77 28.39 -10.80
C LEU A 31 2.26 28.19 -10.88
N GLU A 32 1.84 27.08 -11.47
CA GLU A 32 0.47 26.60 -11.36
C GLU A 32 0.29 25.85 -10.04
N ILE A 33 -0.82 26.10 -9.34
CA ILE A 33 -1.18 25.44 -8.09
C ILE A 33 -2.49 24.71 -8.30
N SER A 34 -2.45 23.39 -8.17
CA SER A 34 -3.59 22.48 -8.26
C SER A 34 -4.08 22.08 -6.86
N ILE A 35 -5.37 22.24 -6.62
CA ILE A 35 -6.04 21.93 -5.35
C ILE A 35 -6.88 20.67 -5.54
N LEU A 36 -6.48 19.59 -4.86
CA LEU A 36 -7.16 18.30 -4.92
C LEU A 36 -7.73 17.88 -3.55
N PRO A 37 -8.80 17.05 -3.52
CA PRO A 37 -9.20 16.38 -2.29
C PRO A 37 -8.10 15.43 -1.82
N ASP A 38 -7.87 15.37 -0.51
CA ASP A 38 -6.97 14.36 0.05
C ASP A 38 -7.56 12.95 -0.18
N PRO A 39 -6.77 11.96 -0.63
CA PRO A 39 -7.27 10.61 -0.90
C PRO A 39 -7.90 9.91 0.33
N CYS A 40 -7.44 10.23 1.54
CA CYS A 40 -7.86 9.57 2.77
C CYS A 40 -8.99 10.34 3.48
N ILE A 41 -8.90 11.67 3.59
CA ILE A 41 -9.89 12.48 4.35
C ILE A 41 -10.76 13.39 3.48
N TYR A 42 -10.60 13.35 2.16
CA TYR A 42 -11.37 14.08 1.16
C TYR A 42 -11.35 15.61 1.35
N ASP A 43 -12.47 16.20 1.76
CA ASP A 43 -12.62 17.64 2.03
C ASP A 43 -12.46 17.99 3.52
N GLY A 44 -12.02 17.02 4.32
CA GLY A 44 -11.82 17.17 5.76
C GLY A 44 -13.04 16.86 6.60
N ARG A 45 -14.19 16.48 6.01
CA ARG A 45 -15.37 16.02 6.79
C ARG A 45 -15.05 14.83 7.68
N PHE A 46 -14.06 14.03 7.30
CA PHE A 46 -13.58 12.87 8.06
C PHE A 46 -12.28 13.12 8.83
N ALA A 47 -11.83 14.37 8.97
CA ALA A 47 -10.54 14.69 9.61
C ALA A 47 -10.42 14.18 11.06
N ASN A 48 -11.53 13.96 11.76
CA ASN A 48 -11.54 13.40 13.12
C ASN A 48 -11.64 11.85 13.15
N ASN A 49 -11.39 11.18 12.04
CA ASN A 49 -11.31 9.72 11.96
C ASN A 49 -9.84 9.27 12.02
N GLY A 50 -9.46 8.61 13.10
CA GLY A 50 -8.08 8.14 13.31
C GLY A 50 -7.62 7.09 12.30
N TRP A 51 -8.51 6.22 11.82
CA TRP A 51 -8.17 5.25 10.79
C TRP A 51 -7.78 5.93 9.48
N LEU A 52 -8.48 6.98 9.08
CA LEU A 52 -8.18 7.72 7.85
C LEU A 52 -6.96 8.64 7.98
N GLN A 53 -6.67 9.14 9.19
CA GLN A 53 -5.47 9.95 9.43
C GLN A 53 -4.19 9.11 9.43
N GLU A 54 -4.26 7.88 9.94
CA GLU A 54 -3.16 6.91 9.93
C GLU A 54 -2.98 6.25 8.56
N LEU A 55 -4.03 6.18 7.74
CA LEU A 55 -3.98 5.55 6.43
C LEU A 55 -2.96 6.24 5.52
N PRO A 56 -1.90 5.53 5.07
CA PRO A 56 -0.88 6.14 4.23
C PRO A 56 -1.46 6.54 2.86
N ASN A 57 -1.22 7.77 2.43
CA ASN A 57 -1.64 8.24 1.11
C ASN A 57 -1.12 7.31 -0.02
N PRO A 58 -1.92 7.00 -1.06
CA PRO A 58 -1.59 5.94 -2.02
C PRO A 58 -0.20 6.05 -2.67
N LEU A 59 0.22 7.26 -3.06
CA LEU A 59 1.47 7.46 -3.80
C LEU A 59 2.69 7.72 -2.91
N ASN A 60 2.56 8.62 -1.93
CA ASN A 60 3.68 9.12 -1.11
C ASN A 60 3.73 8.52 0.30
N LYS A 61 2.74 7.70 0.68
CA LYS A 61 2.63 6.97 1.95
C LYS A 61 2.66 7.82 3.21
N ILE A 62 2.40 9.12 3.06
CA ILE A 62 2.33 10.10 4.15
C ILE A 62 1.09 9.86 4.99
N THR A 63 1.22 10.12 6.29
CA THR A 63 0.18 9.98 7.31
C THR A 63 0.15 11.23 8.17
N TRP A 64 -0.99 11.55 8.79
CA TRP A 64 -1.18 12.65 9.77
C TRP A 64 -0.87 14.09 9.33
N ASP A 65 -0.30 14.31 8.14
CA ASP A 65 0.00 15.63 7.57
C ASP A 65 -0.46 15.72 6.11
N ASN A 66 -0.73 16.95 5.65
CA ASN A 66 -0.71 17.27 4.23
C ASN A 66 0.59 17.96 3.85
N VAL A 67 1.02 17.70 2.61
CA VAL A 67 2.19 18.29 1.97
C VAL A 67 1.78 18.96 0.65
N ALA A 68 2.65 19.80 0.11
CA ALA A 68 2.58 20.27 -1.26
C ALA A 68 3.52 19.42 -2.13
N LEU A 69 2.98 18.79 -3.17
CA LEU A 69 3.74 17.98 -4.11
C LEU A 69 4.40 18.87 -5.17
N ILE A 70 5.65 18.57 -5.50
CA ILE A 70 6.44 19.29 -6.49
C ILE A 70 7.25 18.32 -7.35
N SER A 71 7.44 18.66 -8.63
CA SER A 71 8.29 17.85 -9.51
C SER A 71 9.76 17.91 -9.09
N PRO A 72 10.55 16.86 -9.36
CA PRO A 72 11.99 16.88 -9.11
C PRO A 72 12.72 18.04 -9.80
N LYS A 73 12.37 18.35 -11.06
CA LYS A 73 12.98 19.44 -11.85
C LYS A 73 12.66 20.82 -11.26
N THR A 74 11.40 21.07 -10.90
CA THR A 74 11.01 22.35 -10.29
C THR A 74 11.62 22.49 -8.89
N ALA A 75 11.65 21.42 -8.10
CA ALA A 75 12.33 21.43 -6.79
C ALA A 75 13.82 21.78 -6.92
N ALA A 76 14.52 21.19 -7.89
CA ALA A 76 15.93 21.47 -8.17
C ALA A 76 16.15 22.92 -8.61
N LYS A 77 15.33 23.43 -9.54
CA LYS A 77 15.34 24.83 -10.01
C LYS A 77 15.16 25.83 -8.87
N MET A 78 14.36 25.47 -7.85
CA MET A 78 14.01 26.33 -6.73
C MET A 78 14.83 26.11 -5.45
N GLY A 79 15.75 25.14 -5.44
CA GLY A 79 16.55 24.85 -4.26
C GLY A 79 15.75 24.25 -3.08
N ILE A 80 14.68 23.49 -3.37
CA ILE A 80 13.77 22.90 -2.37
C ILE A 80 14.13 21.44 -2.13
N ASN A 81 14.23 21.06 -0.85
CA ASN A 81 14.62 19.73 -0.40
C ASN A 81 15.99 19.28 -0.98
N VAL A 82 16.85 20.25 -1.32
CA VAL A 82 18.21 20.00 -1.81
C VAL A 82 19.12 19.74 -0.63
N GLY A 83 19.58 18.49 -0.48
CA GLY A 83 20.70 18.16 0.40
C GLY A 83 22.06 18.38 -0.28
N ASN A 84 23.15 18.07 0.43
CA ASN A 84 24.51 18.39 0.02
C ASN A 84 25.18 17.31 -0.86
N ASP A 85 24.56 16.15 -1.11
CA ASP A 85 25.15 15.05 -1.89
C ASP A 85 24.41 14.88 -3.23
N ALA A 86 25.16 14.86 -4.35
CA ALA A 86 24.58 14.66 -5.68
C ALA A 86 23.81 13.33 -5.79
N ARG A 87 24.18 12.31 -5.01
CA ARG A 87 23.44 11.04 -4.87
C ARG A 87 22.08 11.16 -4.19
N GLU A 88 21.74 12.33 -3.67
CA GLU A 88 20.38 12.61 -3.18
C GLU A 88 19.40 12.89 -4.33
N TYR A 89 19.89 13.03 -5.57
CA TYR A 89 19.11 13.42 -6.75
C TYR A 89 19.13 12.45 -7.95
N VAL A 90 19.89 11.34 -7.95
CA VAL A 90 20.09 10.53 -9.17
C VAL A 90 19.42 9.15 -9.06
N GLY A 91 18.21 9.03 -9.61
CA GLY A 91 17.57 7.76 -9.91
C GLY A 91 18.20 7.12 -11.15
N GLY A 92 18.70 5.89 -11.03
CA GLY A 92 19.31 5.11 -12.12
C GLY A 92 19.91 3.82 -11.57
N SER A 93 20.05 2.79 -12.41
CA SER A 93 20.22 1.35 -12.09
C SER A 93 21.48 0.92 -11.28
N GLN A 94 22.19 1.86 -10.66
CA GLN A 94 23.23 1.57 -9.67
C GLN A 94 23.22 2.67 -8.60
N GLY A 95 22.29 2.55 -7.65
CA GLY A 95 22.32 3.24 -6.37
C GLY A 95 21.66 4.62 -6.33
N THR A 96 20.75 4.76 -5.36
CA THR A 96 20.40 5.96 -4.57
C THR A 96 18.92 6.36 -4.61
N SER A 97 18.39 6.57 -3.40
CA SER A 97 16.96 6.53 -3.03
C SER A 97 16.12 7.58 -3.74
N PHE A 98 14.89 7.20 -4.13
CA PHE A 98 13.86 8.12 -4.62
C PHE A 98 13.39 9.17 -3.59
N VAL A 99 13.84 9.10 -2.33
CA VAL A 99 13.92 10.18 -1.33
C VAL A 99 15.00 9.76 -0.33
N ASN A 100 16.19 10.36 -0.30
CA ASN A 100 17.22 9.95 0.68
C ASN A 100 16.84 10.42 2.09
N THR A 101 16.37 9.49 2.93
CA THR A 101 16.23 9.68 4.37
C THR A 101 17.50 9.21 5.06
N LYS A 102 18.47 10.11 5.24
CA LYS A 102 19.59 9.79 6.11
C LYS A 102 19.07 9.75 7.56
N GLY A 103 18.77 8.53 8.01
CA GLY A 103 18.35 8.23 9.38
C GLY A 103 16.85 8.35 9.63
N GLY A 104 16.03 7.48 9.04
CA GLY A 104 14.63 7.19 9.43
C GLY A 104 13.59 8.31 9.24
N ASN A 105 13.95 9.55 9.57
CA ASN A 105 13.07 10.70 9.57
C ASN A 105 13.13 11.40 8.21
N GLN A 106 11.97 11.71 7.64
CA GLN A 106 11.84 12.43 6.39
C GLN A 106 11.77 13.92 6.67
N PHE A 107 12.85 14.64 6.38
CA PHE A 107 12.88 16.10 6.49
C PHE A 107 12.29 16.76 5.26
N SER A 108 11.51 17.81 5.46
CA SER A 108 10.87 18.62 4.43
C SER A 108 11.13 20.09 4.69
N ASP A 109 11.55 20.82 3.67
CA ASP A 109 11.60 22.28 3.66
C ASP A 109 10.19 22.85 3.79
N LEU A 110 10.07 23.90 4.59
CA LEU A 110 8.86 24.70 4.74
C LEU A 110 8.88 25.91 3.81
N VAL A 111 7.75 26.14 3.13
CA VAL A 111 7.54 27.30 2.26
C VAL A 111 6.33 28.10 2.71
N THR A 112 6.36 29.40 2.43
CA THR A 112 5.16 30.22 2.32
C THR A 112 4.58 30.01 0.92
N LEU A 113 3.29 29.69 0.84
CA LEU A 113 2.58 29.51 -0.43
C LEU A 113 1.53 30.61 -0.60
N LYS A 114 1.63 31.33 -1.71
CA LYS A 114 0.65 32.33 -2.14
C LYS A 114 -0.10 31.81 -3.36
N TYR A 115 -1.42 31.87 -3.32
CA TYR A 115 -2.31 31.45 -4.39
C TYR A 115 -3.27 32.59 -4.72
N GLN A 116 -3.26 33.07 -5.98
CA GLN A 116 -4.12 34.15 -6.44
C GLN A 116 -4.09 35.40 -5.53
N GLY A 117 -2.90 35.72 -5.01
CA GLY A 117 -2.65 36.85 -4.11
C GLY A 117 -2.97 36.62 -2.61
N ALA A 118 -3.59 35.50 -2.24
CA ALA A 118 -3.83 35.12 -0.85
C ALA A 118 -2.74 34.16 -0.35
N GLU A 119 -2.39 34.24 0.93
CA GLU A 119 -1.33 33.42 1.54
C GLU A 119 -1.93 32.36 2.47
N ILE A 120 -1.42 31.13 2.42
CA ILE A 120 -1.78 30.10 3.39
C ILE A 120 -1.21 30.49 4.75
N SER A 121 -2.06 30.49 5.78
CA SER A 121 -1.71 31.01 7.11
C SER A 121 -0.55 30.28 7.80
N LYS A 122 -0.39 28.99 7.52
CA LYS A 122 0.67 28.13 8.07
C LYS A 122 1.74 27.83 7.02
N PRO A 123 3.00 27.60 7.45
CA PRO A 123 4.03 27.04 6.58
C PRO A 123 3.59 25.72 5.95
N VAL A 124 3.92 25.54 4.68
CA VAL A 124 3.56 24.37 3.87
C VAL A 124 4.79 23.49 3.69
N PRO A 125 4.76 22.21 4.11
CA PRO A 125 5.84 21.27 3.84
C PRO A 125 5.83 20.80 2.39
N MET A 126 6.99 20.83 1.74
CA MET A 126 7.19 20.39 0.36
C MET A 126 7.61 18.92 0.27
N TRP A 127 7.01 18.18 -0.65
CA TRP A 127 7.33 16.79 -0.93
C TRP A 127 7.62 16.58 -2.42
N ILE A 128 8.78 16.01 -2.75
CA ILE A 128 9.12 15.70 -4.14
C ILE A 128 8.34 14.45 -4.56
N ALA A 129 7.50 14.58 -5.58
CA ALA A 129 6.66 13.50 -6.09
C ALA A 129 7.13 13.08 -7.50
N PRO A 130 7.55 11.82 -7.70
CA PRO A 130 7.84 11.29 -9.03
C PRO A 130 6.61 11.36 -9.95
N GLY A 131 6.81 11.79 -11.20
CA GLY A 131 5.72 11.96 -12.18
C GLY A 131 4.84 13.19 -11.98
N GLN A 132 5.13 14.05 -11.00
CA GLN A 132 4.46 15.34 -10.85
C GLN A 132 4.87 16.26 -12.03
N PRO A 133 3.92 16.98 -12.67
CA PRO A 133 4.24 17.90 -13.77
C PRO A 133 5.15 19.07 -13.35
N ASP A 134 5.97 19.52 -14.29
CA ASP A 134 6.88 20.65 -14.08
C ASP A 134 6.13 21.98 -13.92
N ASP A 135 6.64 22.83 -13.04
CA ASP A 135 6.08 24.13 -12.65
C ASP A 135 4.63 24.07 -12.11
N VAL A 136 4.19 22.87 -11.67
CA VAL A 136 2.90 22.61 -11.01
C VAL A 136 3.11 22.14 -9.57
N ILE A 137 2.42 22.78 -8.62
CA ILE A 137 2.34 22.38 -7.22
C ILE A 137 0.97 21.80 -6.92
N THR A 138 0.90 20.58 -6.39
CA THR A 138 -0.38 20.01 -5.92
C THR A 138 -0.50 20.12 -4.41
N ILE A 139 -1.61 20.69 -3.93
CA ILE A 139 -1.95 20.79 -2.51
C ILE A 139 -3.27 20.07 -2.21
N TYR A 140 -3.34 19.46 -1.03
CA TYR A 140 -4.49 18.67 -0.61
C TYR A 140 -5.37 19.43 0.40
N MET A 141 -6.68 19.46 0.14
CA MET A 141 -7.67 19.97 1.08
C MET A 141 -8.01 18.96 2.18
N GLY A 142 -8.61 19.44 3.27
CA GLY A 142 -9.17 18.62 4.35
C GLY A 142 -8.44 18.71 5.69
N TYR A 143 -7.18 19.13 5.67
CA TYR A 143 -6.38 19.44 6.86
C TYR A 143 -6.54 20.91 7.30
N GLY A 144 -5.82 21.31 8.35
CA GLY A 144 -5.82 22.68 8.87
C GLY A 144 -7.07 23.05 9.68
N ARG A 145 -7.87 22.06 10.10
CA ARG A 145 -9.11 22.30 10.86
C ARG A 145 -8.82 22.74 12.29
N THR A 146 -9.43 23.83 12.73
CA THR A 146 -9.31 24.35 14.11
C THR A 146 -10.25 23.66 15.10
N ARG A 147 -11.32 23.02 14.62
CA ARG A 147 -12.35 22.35 15.43
C ARG A 147 -12.80 21.03 14.78
N ALA A 148 -11.89 20.06 14.64
CA ALA A 148 -12.24 18.74 14.13
C ALA A 148 -12.64 17.76 15.25
N GLY A 149 -11.97 17.86 16.41
CA GLY A 149 -12.15 16.96 17.55
C GLY A 149 -10.81 16.65 18.22
N LYS A 150 -10.67 15.44 18.79
CA LYS A 150 -9.43 15.02 19.47
C LYS A 150 -8.31 14.61 18.51
N ILE A 151 -8.66 14.23 17.28
CA ILE A 151 -7.73 13.62 16.33
C ILE A 151 -7.24 14.67 15.32
N GLY A 152 -8.16 15.26 14.55
CA GLY A 152 -7.81 16.10 13.40
C GLY A 152 -7.59 17.58 13.67
N THR A 153 -7.59 18.03 14.93
CA THR A 153 -7.50 19.46 15.26
C THR A 153 -6.05 19.93 15.17
N GLY A 154 -5.79 20.94 14.35
CA GLY A 154 -4.48 21.58 14.24
C GLY A 154 -3.47 20.84 13.36
N LEU A 155 -3.83 19.69 12.77
CA LEU A 155 -2.98 18.94 11.84
C LEU A 155 -2.84 19.69 10.51
N GLY A 156 -1.60 19.73 9.99
CA GLY A 156 -1.30 20.30 8.68
C GLY A 156 -1.70 21.78 8.49
N TYR A 157 -1.80 22.16 7.22
CA TYR A 157 -2.21 23.49 6.76
C TYR A 157 -3.60 23.45 6.09
N SER A 158 -4.29 24.60 6.08
CA SER A 158 -5.64 24.74 5.51
C SER A 158 -5.55 25.34 4.10
N VAL A 159 -5.93 24.56 3.09
CA VAL A 159 -6.08 25.07 1.71
C VAL A 159 -7.29 25.99 1.57
N PHE A 160 -8.28 25.86 2.46
CA PHE A 160 -9.48 26.70 2.46
C PHE A 160 -9.19 28.17 2.80
N ASP A 161 -7.99 28.49 3.28
CA ASP A 161 -7.55 29.86 3.55
C ASP A 161 -7.39 30.66 2.25
N VAL A 162 -7.02 29.98 1.16
CA VAL A 162 -6.71 30.61 -0.14
C VAL A 162 -7.65 30.16 -1.27
N ARG A 163 -8.42 29.09 -1.08
CA ARG A 163 -9.34 28.57 -2.11
C ARG A 163 -10.46 29.58 -2.39
N ARG A 164 -10.59 29.98 -3.65
CA ARG A 164 -11.61 30.95 -4.12
C ARG A 164 -12.65 30.30 -5.01
N THR A 165 -13.82 30.91 -5.15
CA THR A 165 -14.90 30.42 -6.01
C THR A 165 -14.64 30.58 -7.50
N ASP A 166 -13.79 31.55 -7.89
CA ASP A 166 -13.38 31.81 -9.27
C ASP A 166 -12.22 30.91 -9.74
N ALA A 167 -11.49 30.29 -8.81
CA ALA A 167 -10.38 29.38 -9.08
C ALA A 167 -10.35 28.26 -8.03
N MET A 168 -11.36 27.38 -8.07
CA MET A 168 -11.62 26.40 -6.99
C MET A 168 -10.62 25.24 -6.94
N ASN A 169 -10.08 24.85 -8.09
CA ASN A 169 -9.30 23.61 -8.24
C ASN A 169 -7.92 23.86 -8.85
N PHE A 170 -7.70 24.94 -9.58
CA PHE A 170 -6.39 25.29 -10.11
C PHE A 170 -6.31 26.80 -10.37
N GLY A 171 -5.09 27.34 -10.37
CA GLY A 171 -4.79 28.75 -10.60
C GLY A 171 -3.29 29.02 -10.46
N PHE A 172 -2.88 30.28 -10.48
CA PHE A 172 -1.46 30.64 -10.38
C PHE A 172 -1.08 31.14 -8.98
N GLY A 173 0.18 30.93 -8.62
CA GLY A 173 0.74 31.34 -7.35
C GLY A 173 2.26 31.36 -7.34
N ASP A 174 2.80 31.68 -6.17
CA ASP A 174 4.24 31.74 -5.91
C ASP A 174 4.55 31.08 -4.57
N ILE A 175 5.75 30.51 -4.46
CA ILE A 175 6.26 29.98 -3.19
C ILE A 175 7.55 30.68 -2.80
N THR A 176 7.73 30.87 -1.49
CA THR A 176 8.95 31.45 -0.91
C THR A 176 9.48 30.54 0.18
N LYS A 177 10.76 30.14 0.07
CA LYS A 177 11.44 29.29 1.06
C LYS A 177 11.58 30.05 2.39
N LYS A 178 11.24 29.41 3.51
CA LYS A 178 11.41 29.98 4.85
C LYS A 178 12.79 29.74 5.47
N GLY A 179 13.50 28.71 5.02
CA GLY A 179 14.75 28.27 5.64
C GLY A 179 14.54 27.41 6.89
N GLU A 180 13.30 27.03 7.18
CA GLU A 180 12.92 26.10 8.25
C GLU A 180 12.60 24.72 7.65
N THR A 181 12.80 23.66 8.43
CA THR A 181 12.48 22.29 8.05
C THR A 181 11.55 21.63 9.08
N THR A 182 10.81 20.62 8.64
CA THR A 182 9.93 19.80 9.50
C THR A 182 10.09 18.32 9.18
N THR A 183 9.59 17.45 10.07
CA THR A 183 9.52 16.01 9.82
C THR A 183 8.13 15.60 9.34
N ILE A 184 8.10 14.75 8.32
CA ILE A 184 6.89 14.17 7.73
C ILE A 184 6.85 12.68 8.05
N ALA A 185 5.72 12.21 8.57
CA ALA A 185 5.55 10.79 8.88
C ALA A 185 5.06 10.04 7.64
N SER A 186 5.91 9.19 7.08
CA SER A 186 5.54 8.24 6.02
C SER A 186 5.84 6.82 6.44
N THR A 187 5.00 5.90 5.97
CA THR A 187 5.16 4.46 6.25
C THR A 187 6.14 3.77 5.31
N GLN A 188 6.50 4.41 4.19
CA GLN A 188 7.46 3.89 3.22
C GLN A 188 8.64 4.85 3.05
N ILE A 189 9.84 4.28 3.05
CA ILE A 189 11.08 5.03 2.93
C ILE A 189 11.63 4.98 1.50
N HIS A 190 11.72 3.78 0.93
CA HIS A 190 12.26 3.56 -0.41
C HIS A 190 11.13 3.30 -1.38
N PHE A 191 11.03 4.14 -2.41
CA PHE A 191 10.02 4.07 -3.47
C PHE A 191 10.53 3.45 -4.77
N ASN A 192 11.81 3.09 -4.82
CA ASN A 192 12.42 2.31 -5.90
C ASN A 192 12.54 0.84 -5.51
N MET A 193 12.66 -0.02 -6.52
CA MET A 193 12.86 -1.47 -6.29
C MET A 193 14.33 -1.85 -6.06
N GLU A 194 15.29 -0.92 -6.22
CA GLU A 194 16.73 -1.17 -6.05
C GLU A 194 17.24 -2.37 -6.88
N GLY A 195 16.66 -2.58 -8.08
CA GLY A 195 16.99 -3.70 -8.96
C GLY A 195 16.54 -5.08 -8.46
N ARG A 196 15.70 -5.14 -7.43
CA ARG A 196 15.17 -6.39 -6.87
C ARG A 196 13.91 -6.82 -7.60
N ASP A 197 13.73 -8.13 -7.72
CA ASP A 197 12.56 -8.76 -8.34
C ASP A 197 11.40 -8.88 -7.32
N LEU A 198 10.81 -7.73 -6.96
CA LEU A 198 9.69 -7.66 -6.00
C LEU A 198 8.33 -7.63 -6.70
N LEU A 199 8.19 -6.70 -7.65
CA LEU A 199 6.99 -6.47 -8.42
C LEU A 199 7.32 -6.64 -9.89
N ARG A 200 6.55 -7.48 -10.58
CA ARG A 200 6.73 -7.77 -12.00
C ARG A 200 5.62 -7.14 -12.81
N VAL A 201 6.00 -6.34 -13.81
CA VAL A 201 5.11 -5.84 -14.86
C VAL A 201 5.76 -6.09 -16.20
N TRP A 202 4.96 -6.57 -17.14
CA TRP A 202 5.39 -7.02 -18.45
C TRP A 202 4.62 -6.27 -19.51
N ASP A 203 5.22 -6.10 -20.69
CA ASP A 203 4.46 -5.65 -21.84
C ASP A 203 3.56 -6.80 -22.34
N VAL A 204 2.34 -6.48 -22.78
CA VAL A 204 1.39 -7.47 -23.29
C VAL A 204 1.97 -8.22 -24.48
N ASP A 205 2.71 -7.55 -25.37
CA ASP A 205 3.28 -8.20 -26.56
C ASP A 205 4.35 -9.23 -26.18
N GLU A 206 5.15 -8.93 -25.14
CA GLU A 206 6.16 -9.88 -24.63
C GLU A 206 5.49 -11.10 -23.99
N PHE A 207 4.44 -10.88 -23.20
CA PHE A 207 3.70 -11.95 -22.55
C PHE A 207 2.97 -12.85 -23.54
N VAL A 208 2.43 -12.28 -24.63
CA VAL A 208 1.82 -13.09 -25.71
C VAL A 208 2.88 -13.92 -26.43
N ALA A 209 4.10 -13.41 -26.58
CA ALA A 209 5.20 -14.13 -27.22
C ALA A 209 5.77 -15.27 -26.35
N ASP A 210 5.85 -15.06 -25.03
CA ASP A 210 6.34 -16.04 -24.05
C ASP A 210 5.46 -16.05 -22.79
N PRO A 211 4.33 -16.78 -22.78
CA PRO A 211 3.41 -16.79 -21.63
C PRO A 211 4.08 -17.30 -20.35
N GLU A 212 5.03 -18.24 -20.45
CA GLU A 212 5.73 -18.80 -19.30
C GLU A 212 6.72 -17.82 -18.66
N MET A 213 6.98 -16.67 -19.29
CA MET A 213 7.90 -15.67 -18.75
C MET A 213 7.50 -15.23 -17.34
N GLY A 214 6.18 -15.09 -17.10
CA GLY A 214 5.57 -14.64 -15.87
C GLY A 214 5.53 -15.70 -14.78
N HIS A 215 5.51 -16.98 -15.18
CA HIS A 215 5.22 -18.10 -14.31
C HIS A 215 6.49 -18.51 -13.59
N GLN A 216 6.50 -18.40 -12.25
CA GLN A 216 7.59 -18.94 -11.44
C GLN A 216 7.12 -20.21 -10.72
N HIS A 217 7.38 -21.36 -11.33
CA HIS A 217 7.34 -22.62 -10.61
C HIS A 217 8.52 -22.71 -9.63
N ASP A 218 8.28 -23.43 -8.53
CA ASP A 218 9.19 -23.71 -7.41
C ASP A 218 10.64 -23.91 -7.87
N GLU A 219 11.44 -22.83 -7.90
CA GLU A 219 12.87 -22.91 -8.27
C GLU A 219 13.67 -23.75 -7.24
N TYR A 220 13.08 -24.12 -6.08
CA TYR A 220 13.77 -24.74 -4.95
C TYR A 220 12.94 -25.82 -4.22
N ASP A 221 12.78 -27.00 -4.81
CA ASP A 221 12.21 -28.19 -4.14
C ASP A 221 13.09 -28.75 -3.00
N LYS A 222 14.33 -28.27 -2.87
CA LYS A 222 15.30 -28.80 -1.90
C LYS A 222 15.12 -28.14 -0.54
N SER A 223 14.45 -28.86 0.35
CA SER A 223 14.38 -28.56 1.78
C SER A 223 15.06 -29.68 2.59
N MET A 224 15.72 -29.32 3.70
CA MET A 224 16.20 -30.32 4.66
C MET A 224 15.06 -30.85 5.55
N TYR A 225 13.90 -30.20 5.52
CA TYR A 225 12.72 -30.60 6.28
C TYR A 225 11.93 -31.68 5.52
N PRO A 226 11.45 -32.73 6.20
CA PRO A 226 10.68 -33.81 5.57
C PRO A 226 9.25 -33.32 5.22
N TYR A 227 9.11 -32.69 4.05
CA TYR A 227 7.84 -32.10 3.61
C TYR A 227 6.69 -33.12 3.53
N GLU A 228 7.00 -34.34 3.05
CA GLU A 228 6.03 -35.43 2.84
C GLU A 228 5.28 -35.84 4.13
N GLU A 229 5.88 -35.64 5.29
CA GLU A 229 5.24 -35.95 6.59
C GLU A 229 4.07 -35.00 6.90
N HIS A 230 4.14 -33.76 6.45
CA HIS A 230 3.12 -32.74 6.69
C HIS A 230 2.06 -32.70 5.59
N THR A 231 2.38 -33.13 4.37
CA THR A 231 1.45 -33.14 3.23
C THR A 231 0.19 -33.95 3.55
N LYS A 232 0.32 -35.11 4.22
CA LYS A 232 -0.82 -35.94 4.64
C LYS A 232 -1.82 -35.21 5.54
N ILE A 233 -1.34 -34.33 6.42
CA ILE A 233 -2.19 -33.54 7.32
C ILE A 233 -2.89 -32.45 6.51
N TYR A 234 -2.15 -31.76 5.62
CA TYR A 234 -2.73 -30.71 4.79
C TYR A 234 -3.73 -31.26 3.76
N ASP A 235 -3.54 -32.46 3.23
CA ASP A 235 -4.46 -33.11 2.29
C ASP A 235 -5.80 -33.50 2.92
N GLN A 236 -5.81 -33.67 4.26
CA GLN A 236 -7.02 -33.97 5.02
C GLN A 236 -7.84 -32.71 5.37
N ASN A 237 -7.26 -31.52 5.20
CA ASN A 237 -7.84 -30.25 5.62
C ASN A 237 -7.95 -29.28 4.44
N THR A 238 -8.70 -28.20 4.65
CA THR A 238 -8.76 -27.07 3.70
C THR A 238 -7.39 -26.39 3.65
N LYS A 239 -6.84 -26.20 2.45
CA LYS A 239 -5.55 -25.53 2.25
C LYS A 239 -5.79 -24.06 1.92
N TRP A 240 -5.82 -23.19 2.92
CA TRP A 240 -6.06 -21.77 2.69
C TRP A 240 -4.92 -21.12 1.92
N ALA A 241 -5.27 -20.31 0.92
CA ALA A 241 -4.31 -19.56 0.14
C ALA A 241 -4.91 -18.26 -0.39
N MET A 242 -4.03 -17.39 -0.88
CA MET A 242 -4.41 -16.12 -1.47
C MET A 242 -3.64 -15.91 -2.77
N SER A 243 -4.28 -15.34 -3.77
CA SER A 243 -3.63 -14.82 -4.98
C SER A 243 -4.03 -13.35 -5.14
N ILE A 244 -3.07 -12.49 -5.45
CA ILE A 244 -3.29 -11.04 -5.57
C ILE A 244 -2.95 -10.60 -6.99
N ASP A 245 -3.94 -10.10 -7.72
CA ASP A 245 -3.77 -9.53 -9.05
C ASP A 245 -3.18 -8.12 -8.98
N LEU A 246 -1.91 -7.97 -9.36
CA LEU A 246 -1.25 -6.67 -9.40
C LEU A 246 -1.75 -5.82 -10.57
N ASN A 247 -2.26 -6.44 -11.64
CA ASN A 247 -2.82 -5.72 -12.77
C ASN A 247 -4.07 -4.92 -12.40
N SER A 248 -4.89 -5.50 -11.51
CA SER A 248 -6.14 -4.89 -11.03
C SER A 248 -5.94 -4.01 -9.78
N CYS A 249 -4.76 -4.01 -9.17
CA CYS A 249 -4.50 -3.26 -7.96
C CYS A 249 -4.19 -1.78 -8.25
N VAL A 250 -5.12 -0.89 -7.90
CA VAL A 250 -4.97 0.57 -8.09
C VAL A 250 -4.44 1.32 -6.86
N GLY A 251 -4.03 0.59 -5.81
CA GLY A 251 -3.50 1.23 -4.59
C GLY A 251 -4.53 1.99 -3.74
N CYS A 252 -5.82 1.69 -3.84
CA CYS A 252 -6.91 2.43 -3.17
C CYS A 252 -6.93 2.39 -1.63
N ASN A 253 -6.09 1.56 -0.99
CA ASN A 253 -6.00 1.37 0.46
C ASN A 253 -7.27 0.87 1.20
N ALA A 254 -8.37 0.59 0.50
CA ALA A 254 -9.60 0.06 1.12
C ALA A 254 -9.36 -1.25 1.88
N CYS A 255 -8.49 -2.13 1.35
CA CYS A 255 -8.10 -3.38 2.00
C CYS A 255 -7.31 -3.18 3.31
N VAL A 256 -6.56 -2.08 3.45
CA VAL A 256 -5.83 -1.73 4.68
C VAL A 256 -6.83 -1.36 5.77
N LEU A 257 -7.77 -0.46 5.47
CA LEU A 257 -8.82 -0.04 6.40
C LEU A 257 -9.74 -1.20 6.79
N ALA A 258 -10.13 -2.03 5.83
CA ALA A 258 -10.97 -3.20 6.11
C ALA A 258 -10.26 -4.17 7.06
N CYS A 259 -8.96 -4.40 6.86
CA CYS A 259 -8.17 -5.21 7.79
C CYS A 259 -8.11 -4.57 9.19
N GLN A 260 -8.00 -3.24 9.27
CA GLN A 260 -7.96 -2.49 10.53
C GLN A 260 -9.29 -2.56 11.29
N ALA A 261 -10.40 -2.35 10.59
CA ALA A 261 -11.75 -2.43 11.15
C ALA A 261 -12.10 -3.85 11.60
N GLU A 262 -11.84 -4.85 10.77
CA GLU A 262 -12.17 -6.25 11.05
C GLU A 262 -11.36 -6.82 12.22
N ASN A 263 -10.06 -6.53 12.26
CA ASN A 263 -9.13 -7.19 13.16
C ASN A 263 -8.74 -6.32 14.35
N ASN A 264 -9.56 -5.34 14.74
CA ASN A 264 -9.33 -4.50 15.93
C ASN A 264 -7.91 -3.89 15.98
N ILE A 265 -7.35 -3.48 14.83
CA ILE A 265 -6.01 -2.92 14.78
C ILE A 265 -6.04 -1.50 15.38
N PRO A 266 -5.17 -1.17 16.36
CA PRO A 266 -5.17 0.15 16.97
C PRO A 266 -4.65 1.22 16.01
N VAL A 267 -5.06 2.47 16.25
CA VAL A 267 -4.50 3.65 15.58
C VAL A 267 -3.21 4.07 16.28
N VAL A 268 -2.17 4.36 15.50
CA VAL A 268 -0.88 4.87 15.98
C VAL A 268 -0.72 6.34 15.58
N GLY A 269 -0.30 7.18 16.53
CA GLY A 269 -0.09 8.61 16.28
C GLY A 269 1.19 8.93 15.51
N LYS A 270 1.23 10.12 14.89
CA LYS A 270 2.33 10.64 14.05
C LYS A 270 3.74 10.34 14.60
N GLU A 271 4.00 10.66 15.88
CA GLU A 271 5.32 10.48 16.51
C GLU A 271 5.81 9.02 16.48
N GLN A 272 4.90 8.05 16.58
CA GLN A 272 5.27 6.64 16.57
C GLN A 272 5.39 6.10 15.15
N ILE A 273 4.64 6.65 14.18
CA ILE A 273 4.82 6.32 12.75
C ILE A 273 6.17 6.83 12.23
N ASP A 274 6.59 8.03 12.65
CA ASP A 274 7.93 8.57 12.34
C ASP A 274 9.06 7.64 12.85
N ARG A 275 8.77 6.79 13.83
CA ARG A 275 9.69 5.75 14.35
C ARG A 275 9.48 4.37 13.71
N SER A 276 8.72 4.30 12.60
CA SER A 276 8.34 3.06 11.88
C SER A 276 7.62 2.04 12.76
N ARG A 277 6.59 2.50 13.51
CA ARG A 277 5.79 1.67 14.43
C ARG A 277 4.30 1.69 14.08
N GLU A 278 3.96 1.83 12.81
CA GLU A 278 2.59 1.72 12.31
C GLU A 278 2.03 0.31 12.54
N MET A 279 0.73 0.19 12.79
CA MET A 279 0.11 -1.11 13.13
C MET A 279 -0.65 -1.75 11.96
N HIS A 280 -0.38 -1.39 10.70
CA HIS A 280 -1.04 -2.02 9.56
C HIS A 280 -0.53 -3.45 9.27
N TRP A 281 -1.44 -4.43 9.28
CA TRP A 281 -1.15 -5.84 8.97
C TRP A 281 -1.02 -6.14 7.48
N LEU A 282 -1.63 -5.28 6.67
CA LEU A 282 -1.54 -5.22 5.22
C LEU A 282 -1.07 -3.82 4.89
N ARG A 283 0.02 -3.70 4.15
CA ARG A 283 0.47 -2.44 3.57
C ARG A 283 0.36 -2.52 2.06
N ILE A 284 0.26 -1.39 1.39
CA ILE A 284 0.41 -1.33 -0.06
C ILE A 284 1.70 -0.57 -0.31
N ASP A 285 2.68 -1.24 -0.91
CA ASP A 285 3.94 -0.62 -1.29
C ASP A 285 3.73 0.05 -2.66
N ALA A 286 4.24 1.27 -2.84
CA ALA A 286 4.24 1.97 -4.14
C ALA A 286 5.66 2.00 -4.70
N TYR A 287 5.82 1.50 -5.92
CA TYR A 287 7.10 1.48 -6.61
C TYR A 287 7.05 2.29 -7.91
N PHE A 288 8.10 3.06 -8.14
CA PHE A 288 8.34 3.78 -9.38
C PHE A 288 9.54 3.15 -10.08
N GLY A 289 9.33 2.65 -11.31
CA GLY A 289 10.38 2.15 -12.17
C GLY A 289 10.97 3.22 -13.07
N GLY A 290 11.87 2.82 -13.96
CA GLY A 290 12.52 3.72 -14.93
C GLY A 290 13.78 4.42 -14.38
N GLY A 291 14.48 5.10 -15.29
CA GLY A 291 15.72 5.83 -15.00
C GLY A 291 15.55 7.34 -14.82
N ASP A 292 14.37 7.90 -15.11
CA ASP A 292 14.08 9.32 -14.89
C ASP A 292 13.02 9.47 -13.77
N ILE A 293 13.35 10.21 -12.72
CA ILE A 293 12.44 10.47 -11.59
C ILE A 293 11.32 11.45 -11.97
N SER A 294 11.57 12.33 -12.95
CA SER A 294 10.55 13.25 -13.46
C SER A 294 9.55 12.55 -14.38
N ASP A 295 9.96 11.43 -14.98
CA ASP A 295 9.11 10.62 -15.86
C ASP A 295 9.23 9.12 -15.48
N PRO A 296 8.69 8.72 -14.32
CA PRO A 296 8.85 7.35 -13.82
C PRO A 296 8.04 6.34 -14.65
N ASP A 297 8.52 5.10 -14.70
CA ASP A 297 7.71 3.97 -15.19
C ASP A 297 6.79 3.46 -14.08
N GLY A 298 5.52 3.84 -14.12
CA GLY A 298 4.58 3.54 -13.02
C GLY A 298 3.76 4.77 -12.65
N PRO A 299 3.07 4.78 -11.49
CA PRO A 299 3.30 3.95 -10.29
C PRO A 299 2.82 2.50 -10.40
N TYR A 300 3.44 1.63 -9.63
CA TYR A 300 3.00 0.26 -9.41
C TYR A 300 2.69 0.00 -7.94
N PHE A 301 1.65 -0.78 -7.66
CA PHE A 301 1.20 -1.06 -6.31
C PHE A 301 1.32 -2.54 -5.98
N GLN A 302 1.91 -2.86 -4.83
CA GLN A 302 1.98 -4.21 -4.30
C GLN A 302 1.38 -4.28 -2.90
N PRO A 303 0.19 -4.87 -2.72
CA PRO A 303 -0.31 -5.18 -1.40
C PRO A 303 0.54 -6.29 -0.75
N VAL A 304 1.21 -5.97 0.36
CA VAL A 304 2.04 -6.90 1.12
C VAL A 304 1.43 -7.13 2.50
N LEU A 305 1.14 -8.40 2.78
CA LEU A 305 0.58 -8.89 4.05
C LEU A 305 1.36 -10.14 4.48
N CYS A 306 0.98 -10.78 5.60
CA CYS A 306 1.59 -12.06 5.96
C CYS A 306 1.25 -13.15 4.94
N MET A 307 2.27 -13.62 4.24
CA MET A 307 2.12 -14.61 3.16
C MET A 307 1.72 -16.02 3.62
N GLN A 308 1.58 -16.26 4.94
CA GLN A 308 1.38 -17.58 5.55
C GLN A 308 2.33 -18.63 4.96
N CYS A 309 3.63 -18.39 5.11
CA CYS A 309 4.72 -19.23 4.59
C CYS A 309 4.69 -20.62 5.21
N GLU A 310 4.69 -21.70 4.42
CA GLU A 310 4.77 -23.08 4.94
C GLU A 310 6.12 -23.31 5.65
N HIS A 311 7.21 -22.88 5.02
CA HIS A 311 8.52 -22.81 5.65
C HIS A 311 8.69 -21.46 6.35
N ALA A 312 7.93 -21.24 7.43
CA ALA A 312 7.92 -19.96 8.15
C ALA A 312 9.19 -19.72 8.99
N PRO A 313 10.10 -18.81 8.59
CA PRO A 313 11.27 -18.48 9.40
C PRO A 313 10.88 -17.78 10.71
N CYS A 314 9.70 -17.15 10.74
CA CYS A 314 9.21 -16.43 11.91
C CYS A 314 8.71 -17.35 13.05
N GLU A 315 8.48 -18.64 12.79
CA GLU A 315 8.02 -19.60 13.81
C GLU A 315 9.16 -20.18 14.63
N VAL A 316 10.17 -20.73 13.96
CA VAL A 316 11.31 -21.42 14.58
C VAL A 316 12.11 -20.54 15.55
N VAL A 317 11.96 -19.21 15.44
CA VAL A 317 12.64 -18.21 16.27
C VAL A 317 11.82 -17.76 17.49
N CYS A 318 10.59 -18.26 17.68
CA CYS A 318 9.76 -17.88 18.82
C CYS A 318 10.05 -18.79 20.03
N PRO A 319 10.72 -18.31 21.09
CA PRO A 319 11.13 -19.16 22.21
C PRO A 319 9.98 -19.71 23.05
N VAL A 320 8.78 -19.14 22.90
CA VAL A 320 7.59 -19.51 23.69
C VAL A 320 6.51 -20.15 22.83
N HIS A 321 6.78 -20.41 21.55
CA HIS A 321 5.84 -21.02 20.60
C HIS A 321 4.52 -20.22 20.51
N ALA A 322 4.61 -18.89 20.51
CA ALA A 322 3.46 -18.02 20.29
C ALA A 322 3.02 -17.93 18.82
N THR A 323 3.83 -18.49 17.91
CA THR A 323 3.50 -18.60 16.50
C THR A 323 3.80 -20.02 16.04
N VAL A 324 2.80 -20.65 15.43
CA VAL A 324 2.82 -22.07 15.03
C VAL A 324 1.96 -22.25 13.80
N HIS A 325 2.23 -23.28 13.00
CA HIS A 325 1.32 -23.68 11.93
C HIS A 325 0.10 -24.40 12.47
N SER A 326 -1.06 -24.07 11.89
CA SER A 326 -2.29 -24.83 12.01
C SER A 326 -2.30 -26.02 11.05
N ALA A 327 -3.20 -26.98 11.29
CA ALA A 327 -3.41 -28.11 10.40
C ALA A 327 -3.98 -27.72 9.01
N GLU A 328 -4.45 -26.47 8.85
CA GLU A 328 -4.95 -25.92 7.58
C GLU A 328 -3.85 -25.15 6.80
N GLY A 329 -2.62 -25.13 7.33
CA GLY A 329 -1.49 -24.40 6.73
C GLY A 329 -1.49 -22.90 7.03
N LEU A 330 -2.30 -22.45 7.99
CA LEU A 330 -2.25 -21.06 8.45
C LEU A 330 -1.11 -20.90 9.45
N ASN A 331 -0.38 -19.80 9.36
CA ASN A 331 0.51 -19.42 10.43
C ASN A 331 -0.35 -18.80 11.54
N ASP A 332 -0.50 -19.41 12.70
CA ASP A 332 -1.32 -18.87 13.78
C ASP A 332 -0.47 -18.00 14.71
N MET A 333 -0.91 -16.76 14.95
CA MET A 333 -0.30 -15.88 15.95
C MET A 333 -1.16 -15.88 17.21
N VAL A 334 -0.67 -16.55 18.25
CA VAL A 334 -1.35 -16.68 19.53
C VAL A 334 -0.94 -15.49 20.43
N TYR A 335 -1.78 -14.46 20.45
CA TYR A 335 -1.47 -13.17 21.08
C TYR A 335 -1.13 -13.27 22.57
N ASN A 336 -1.85 -14.09 23.34
CA ASN A 336 -1.67 -14.23 24.79
C ASN A 336 -0.38 -14.98 25.19
N ARG A 337 0.22 -15.73 24.26
CA ARG A 337 1.47 -16.46 24.50
C ARG A 337 2.71 -15.62 24.19
N CYS A 338 2.55 -14.54 23.43
CA CYS A 338 3.65 -13.69 23.02
C CYS A 338 4.25 -12.94 24.22
N VAL A 339 5.55 -13.13 24.45
CA VAL A 339 6.30 -12.42 25.51
C VAL A 339 7.10 -11.22 24.99
N GLY A 340 6.88 -10.82 23.73
CA GLY A 340 7.40 -9.56 23.18
C GLY A 340 8.88 -9.52 22.81
N THR A 341 9.53 -10.67 22.54
CA THR A 341 10.95 -10.69 22.11
C THR A 341 11.22 -10.01 20.78
N ARG A 342 10.20 -9.89 19.91
CA ARG A 342 10.23 -9.29 18.55
C ARG A 342 11.09 -10.02 17.51
N TYR A 343 11.75 -11.12 17.88
CA TYR A 343 12.67 -11.82 16.97
C TYR A 343 11.97 -12.41 15.73
N CYS A 344 10.70 -12.79 15.86
CA CYS A 344 9.86 -13.22 14.73
C CYS A 344 9.65 -12.13 13.66
N SER A 345 9.74 -10.84 14.01
CA SER A 345 9.71 -9.75 13.02
C SER A 345 11.05 -9.63 12.28
N ASN A 346 12.16 -9.76 13.00
CA ASN A 346 13.50 -9.73 12.41
C ASN A 346 13.68 -10.83 11.35
N ASN A 347 13.24 -12.06 11.67
CA ASN A 347 13.39 -13.21 10.78
C ASN A 347 12.34 -13.28 9.66
N CYS A 348 11.26 -12.50 9.74
CA CYS A 348 10.28 -12.42 8.66
C CYS A 348 10.86 -11.59 7.50
N PRO A 349 11.06 -12.17 6.30
CA PRO A 349 11.70 -11.45 5.19
C PRO A 349 10.83 -10.28 4.70
N TYR A 350 9.51 -10.42 4.75
CA TYR A 350 8.55 -9.40 4.33
C TYR A 350 8.33 -8.27 5.34
N LYS A 351 8.85 -8.40 6.57
CA LYS A 351 8.65 -7.45 7.69
C LYS A 351 7.16 -7.07 7.86
N VAL A 352 6.29 -8.07 7.97
CA VAL A 352 4.81 -7.94 8.11
C VAL A 352 4.29 -8.31 9.50
N ARG A 353 5.19 -8.56 10.45
CA ARG A 353 4.85 -8.70 11.88
C ARG A 353 4.93 -7.32 12.53
N ARG A 354 3.81 -6.84 13.05
CA ARG A 354 3.68 -5.53 13.73
C ARG A 354 3.70 -5.72 15.25
N PHE A 355 4.34 -4.79 15.97
CA PHE A 355 4.50 -4.90 17.41
C PHE A 355 3.77 -3.79 18.15
N ASN A 356 2.99 -4.16 19.16
CA ASN A 356 2.44 -3.18 20.10
C ASN A 356 3.56 -2.68 21.04
N PHE A 357 4.34 -1.69 20.61
CA PHE A 357 5.40 -1.09 21.43
C PHE A 357 4.85 -0.44 22.70
N LEU A 358 3.72 0.22 22.58
CA LEU A 358 3.03 0.91 23.66
C LEU A 358 1.61 0.35 23.82
N LEU A 359 0.89 0.86 24.80
CA LEU A 359 -0.54 0.59 24.89
C LEU A 359 -1.27 1.49 23.89
N TYR A 360 -1.39 1.03 22.65
CA TYR A 360 -2.05 1.80 21.58
C TYR A 360 -3.59 1.76 21.66
N GLN A 361 -4.15 0.72 22.28
CA GLN A 361 -5.60 0.59 22.44
C GLN A 361 -6.14 1.47 23.58
N ASP A 362 -7.21 2.21 23.31
CA ASP A 362 -7.98 2.93 24.33
C ASP A 362 -9.04 2.01 24.96
N TRP A 363 -8.84 1.65 26.23
CA TRP A 363 -9.76 0.77 26.98
C TRP A 363 -10.81 1.54 27.77
N ASN A 364 -10.64 2.85 27.90
CA ASN A 364 -11.42 3.68 28.82
C ASN A 364 -12.62 4.31 28.12
N THR A 365 -12.47 4.70 26.84
CA THR A 365 -13.52 5.32 26.05
C THR A 365 -14.59 4.29 25.64
N PRO A 366 -15.83 4.37 26.16
CA PRO A 366 -16.86 3.36 25.89
C PRO A 366 -17.27 3.26 24.41
N GLN A 367 -17.23 4.38 23.68
CA GLN A 367 -17.62 4.46 22.28
C GLN A 367 -16.74 3.57 21.39
N TYR A 368 -15.44 3.47 21.67
CA TYR A 368 -14.54 2.61 20.91
C TYR A 368 -14.75 1.12 21.18
N LYS A 369 -15.40 0.75 22.29
CA LYS A 369 -15.73 -0.66 22.56
C LYS A 369 -16.77 -1.21 21.59
N LEU A 370 -17.72 -0.36 21.18
CA LEU A 370 -18.79 -0.73 20.22
C LEU A 370 -18.27 -0.94 18.79
N MET A 371 -17.14 -0.30 18.46
CA MET A 371 -16.51 -0.40 17.13
C MET A 371 -15.75 -1.72 16.94
N ARG A 372 -15.37 -2.38 18.03
CA ARG A 372 -14.47 -3.53 17.99
C ARG A 372 -15.24 -4.81 17.66
N ASN A 373 -14.66 -5.62 16.78
CA ASN A 373 -15.15 -6.95 16.46
C ASN A 373 -15.05 -7.86 17.70
N PRO A 374 -16.16 -8.44 18.20
CA PRO A 374 -16.14 -9.31 19.38
C PRO A 374 -15.40 -10.64 19.14
N GLU A 375 -15.28 -11.07 17.88
CA GLU A 375 -14.66 -12.35 17.50
C GLU A 375 -13.12 -12.28 17.42
N VAL A 376 -12.54 -11.09 17.59
CA VAL A 376 -11.08 -10.89 17.50
C VAL A 376 -10.54 -10.32 18.80
N SER A 377 -9.52 -10.98 19.35
CA SER A 377 -8.85 -10.51 20.57
C SER A 377 -8.37 -9.06 20.42
N ILE A 378 -8.59 -8.23 21.43
CA ILE A 378 -8.00 -6.89 21.51
C ILE A 378 -6.63 -7.04 22.18
N ARG A 379 -5.56 -6.60 21.49
CA ARG A 379 -4.20 -6.80 21.98
C ARG A 379 -3.79 -5.69 22.95
N SER A 380 -2.95 -6.07 23.90
CA SER A 380 -2.28 -5.15 24.82
C SER A 380 -0.86 -4.82 24.33
N ARG A 381 -0.15 -3.99 25.07
CA ARG A 381 1.28 -3.72 24.84
C ARG A 381 2.11 -5.00 24.90
N GLY A 382 3.22 -5.03 24.18
CA GLY A 382 4.20 -6.12 24.25
C GLY A 382 3.85 -7.35 23.43
N VAL A 383 2.85 -7.27 22.54
CA VAL A 383 2.37 -8.41 21.73
C VAL A 383 2.58 -8.16 20.25
N MET A 384 3.02 -9.20 19.54
CA MET A 384 3.15 -9.20 18.08
C MET A 384 1.82 -9.49 17.41
N GLU A 385 1.63 -8.90 16.24
CA GLU A 385 0.46 -9.07 15.39
C GLU A 385 0.88 -9.29 13.95
N LYS A 386 -0.01 -9.87 13.15
CA LYS A 386 0.14 -10.05 11.71
C LYS A 386 -1.20 -10.34 11.08
N CYS A 387 -1.28 -10.25 9.75
CA CYS A 387 -2.40 -10.82 9.01
C CYS A 387 -2.56 -12.32 9.33
N THR A 388 -3.78 -12.73 9.70
CA THR A 388 -4.15 -14.11 10.00
C THR A 388 -5.08 -14.70 8.93
N TYR A 389 -5.15 -14.11 7.73
CA TYR A 389 -6.20 -14.45 6.75
C TYR A 389 -7.63 -14.36 7.33
N CYS A 390 -7.84 -13.46 8.30
CA CYS A 390 -9.12 -13.31 9.00
C CYS A 390 -9.61 -14.65 9.59
N THR A 391 -8.76 -15.32 10.39
CA THR A 391 -9.08 -16.61 11.06
C THR A 391 -10.45 -16.65 11.71
N GLN A 392 -10.95 -15.54 12.25
CA GLN A 392 -12.31 -15.45 12.81
C GLN A 392 -13.41 -15.75 11.78
N ARG A 393 -13.25 -15.33 10.52
CA ARG A 393 -14.18 -15.62 9.44
C ARG A 393 -14.06 -17.06 8.97
N ILE A 394 -12.83 -17.57 8.90
CA ILE A 394 -12.54 -18.99 8.60
C ILE A 394 -13.20 -19.88 9.67
N ALA A 395 -13.01 -19.56 10.94
CA ALA A 395 -13.56 -20.30 12.07
C ALA A 395 -15.09 -20.29 12.05
N ALA A 396 -15.72 -19.13 11.82
CA ALA A 396 -17.17 -19.02 11.70
C ALA A 396 -17.74 -19.91 10.58
N ALA A 397 -17.18 -19.84 9.37
CA ALA A 397 -17.63 -20.68 8.25
C ALA A 397 -17.40 -22.17 8.52
N ARG A 398 -16.29 -22.53 9.16
CA ARG A 398 -16.00 -23.90 9.56
C ARG A 398 -17.03 -24.44 10.56
N ILE A 399 -17.40 -23.63 11.55
CA ILE A 399 -18.42 -24.00 12.55
C ILE A 399 -19.78 -24.21 11.86
N GLU A 400 -20.17 -23.34 10.92
CA GLU A 400 -21.41 -23.49 10.17
C GLU A 400 -21.40 -24.73 9.25
N ALA A 401 -20.29 -24.98 8.56
CA ALA A 401 -20.12 -26.19 7.75
C ALA A 401 -20.15 -27.47 8.61
N GLN A 402 -19.62 -27.42 9.84
CA GLN A 402 -19.71 -28.53 10.80
C GLN A 402 -21.15 -28.78 11.28
N LYS A 403 -21.91 -27.72 11.57
CA LYS A 403 -23.33 -27.83 11.94
C LYS A 403 -24.17 -28.43 10.80
N ASP A 404 -23.84 -28.08 9.56
CA ASP A 404 -24.48 -28.58 8.34
C ASP A 404 -23.91 -29.94 7.91
N GLY A 405 -23.84 -30.89 8.86
CA GLY A 405 -23.45 -32.28 8.59
C GLY A 405 -21.98 -32.50 8.26
N ALA A 406 -21.07 -31.65 8.78
CA ALA A 406 -19.64 -31.72 8.49
C ALA A 406 -19.30 -31.67 6.99
N ARG A 407 -20.06 -30.88 6.24
CA ARG A 407 -19.76 -30.63 4.82
C ARG A 407 -18.46 -29.86 4.66
N LYS A 408 -17.89 -29.90 3.45
CA LYS A 408 -16.77 -29.03 3.07
C LYS A 408 -17.24 -27.57 2.95
N ILE A 409 -16.33 -26.65 3.24
CA ILE A 409 -16.51 -25.22 3.02
C ILE A 409 -16.47 -24.98 1.51
N ARG A 410 -17.41 -24.21 0.97
CA ARG A 410 -17.51 -23.93 -0.47
C ARG A 410 -16.66 -22.71 -0.83
N ASP A 411 -16.21 -22.64 -2.08
CA ASP A 411 -15.56 -21.42 -2.57
C ASP A 411 -16.50 -20.21 -2.43
N GLY A 412 -15.96 -19.08 -1.98
CA GLY A 412 -16.72 -17.86 -1.69
C GLY A 412 -17.53 -17.87 -0.38
N GLU A 413 -17.57 -18.97 0.37
CA GLU A 413 -18.21 -18.99 1.70
C GLU A 413 -17.37 -18.23 2.74
N VAL A 414 -16.04 -18.27 2.60
CA VAL A 414 -15.12 -17.44 3.38
C VAL A 414 -14.60 -16.31 2.50
N ILE A 415 -15.01 -15.08 2.83
CA ILE A 415 -14.50 -13.87 2.19
C ILE A 415 -13.74 -13.07 3.25
N THR A 416 -12.43 -12.89 3.04
CA THR A 416 -11.60 -12.09 3.96
C THR A 416 -11.98 -10.61 3.90
N ALA A 417 -11.67 -9.85 4.96
CA ALA A 417 -11.99 -8.42 4.98
C ALA A 417 -11.33 -7.65 3.83
N CYS A 418 -10.04 -7.92 3.56
CA CYS A 418 -9.31 -7.29 2.47
C CYS A 418 -9.87 -7.65 1.09
N GLN A 419 -10.32 -8.89 0.88
CA GLN A 419 -11.02 -9.31 -0.34
C GLN A 419 -12.37 -8.58 -0.48
N SER A 420 -13.21 -8.59 0.56
CA SER A 420 -14.55 -7.99 0.49
C SER A 420 -14.57 -6.49 0.26
N ALA A 421 -13.48 -5.79 0.61
CA ALA A 421 -13.38 -4.35 0.49
C ALA A 421 -12.63 -3.90 -0.79
N CYS A 422 -12.04 -4.83 -1.54
CA CYS A 422 -11.31 -4.50 -2.75
C CYS A 422 -12.29 -4.18 -3.88
N PRO A 423 -12.34 -2.94 -4.40
CA PRO A 423 -13.32 -2.57 -5.44
C PRO A 423 -13.01 -3.17 -6.81
N THR A 424 -11.78 -3.67 -7.01
CA THR A 424 -11.31 -4.25 -8.27
C THR A 424 -11.17 -5.77 -8.22
N ASP A 425 -11.63 -6.41 -7.14
CA ASP A 425 -11.51 -7.86 -6.92
C ASP A 425 -10.08 -8.42 -7.06
N ALA A 426 -9.07 -7.59 -6.81
CA ALA A 426 -7.66 -7.96 -6.97
C ALA A 426 -7.23 -9.07 -5.98
N ILE A 427 -7.87 -9.20 -4.82
CA ILE A 427 -7.50 -10.19 -3.80
C ILE A 427 -8.45 -11.39 -3.90
N ILE A 428 -7.91 -12.56 -4.24
CA ILE A 428 -8.65 -13.81 -4.32
C ILE A 428 -8.20 -14.71 -3.17
N PHE A 429 -9.11 -15.07 -2.28
CA PHE A 429 -8.86 -15.98 -1.17
C PHE A 429 -9.75 -17.21 -1.27
N GLY A 430 -9.23 -18.38 -0.91
CA GLY A 430 -9.99 -19.64 -0.94
C GLY A 430 -9.14 -20.85 -0.58
N ASP A 431 -9.69 -22.03 -0.87
CA ASP A 431 -8.99 -23.32 -0.73
C ASP A 431 -8.20 -23.66 -1.99
N MET A 432 -6.87 -23.73 -1.91
CA MET A 432 -6.02 -24.17 -3.03
C MET A 432 -6.05 -25.69 -3.24
N GLY A 433 -6.57 -26.46 -2.28
CA GLY A 433 -6.76 -27.90 -2.40
C GLY A 433 -7.94 -28.28 -3.29
N ASP A 434 -8.90 -27.38 -3.48
CA ASP A 434 -10.02 -27.54 -4.43
C ASP A 434 -9.62 -27.01 -5.81
N PRO A 435 -9.43 -27.87 -6.83
CA PRO A 435 -9.03 -27.44 -8.18
C PRO A 435 -10.03 -26.51 -8.86
N GLU A 436 -11.30 -26.54 -8.43
CA GLU A 436 -12.34 -25.70 -9.00
C GLU A 436 -12.43 -24.30 -8.37
N SER A 437 -11.75 -24.09 -7.25
CA SER A 437 -11.76 -22.80 -6.55
C SER A 437 -11.12 -21.71 -7.38
N ARG A 438 -11.57 -20.46 -7.17
CA ARG A 438 -10.99 -19.31 -7.86
C ARG A 438 -9.50 -19.14 -7.57
N VAL A 439 -9.06 -19.42 -6.35
CA VAL A 439 -7.64 -19.27 -5.98
C VAL A 439 -6.76 -20.34 -6.63
N ALA A 440 -7.24 -21.59 -6.74
CA ALA A 440 -6.49 -22.65 -7.41
C ALA A 440 -6.32 -22.37 -8.91
N LYS A 441 -7.35 -21.80 -9.55
CA LYS A 441 -7.29 -21.34 -10.95
C LYS A 441 -6.34 -20.14 -11.10
N ALA A 442 -6.44 -19.15 -10.21
CA ALA A 442 -5.55 -17.97 -10.23
C ALA A 442 -4.07 -18.34 -10.06
N LYS A 443 -3.75 -19.31 -9.18
CA LYS A 443 -2.38 -19.80 -8.98
C LYS A 443 -1.81 -20.63 -10.14
N LYS A 444 -2.65 -21.04 -11.10
CA LYS A 444 -2.23 -21.71 -12.35
C LYS A 444 -2.13 -20.74 -13.52
N ASP A 445 -2.48 -19.46 -13.33
CA ASP A 445 -2.34 -18.43 -14.35
C ASP A 445 -0.85 -18.25 -14.65
N HIS A 446 -0.48 -18.16 -15.94
CA HIS A 446 0.90 -18.00 -16.39
C HIS A 446 1.60 -16.73 -15.85
N ARG A 447 0.88 -15.82 -15.19
CA ARG A 447 1.42 -14.63 -14.52
C ARG A 447 1.74 -14.86 -13.04
N ASP A 448 1.38 -16.01 -12.47
CA ASP A 448 1.57 -16.27 -11.04
C ASP A 448 3.06 -16.38 -10.69
N TYR A 449 3.44 -15.66 -9.63
CA TYR A 449 4.78 -15.70 -9.08
C TYR A 449 4.80 -15.55 -7.56
N THR A 450 5.90 -16.03 -6.99
CA THR A 450 6.16 -15.99 -5.56
C THR A 450 7.12 -14.87 -5.22
N LEU A 451 6.74 -14.01 -4.27
CA LEU A 451 7.62 -12.95 -3.77
C LEU A 451 8.78 -13.55 -2.95
N LEU A 452 10.02 -13.17 -3.26
CA LEU A 452 11.24 -13.66 -2.58
C LEU A 452 11.37 -15.20 -2.60
N ASN A 453 11.08 -15.82 -3.75
CA ASN A 453 11.10 -17.27 -3.91
C ASN A 453 12.48 -17.89 -3.63
N GLU A 454 13.56 -17.13 -3.82
CA GLU A 454 14.94 -17.53 -3.54
C GLU A 454 15.19 -17.92 -2.07
N LEU A 455 14.33 -17.49 -1.15
CA LEU A 455 14.42 -17.83 0.27
C LEU A 455 13.73 -19.15 0.63
N ASN A 456 13.04 -19.78 -0.33
CA ASN A 456 12.28 -21.02 -0.15
C ASN A 456 11.34 -20.99 1.07
N THR A 457 10.62 -19.88 1.25
CA THR A 457 9.63 -19.77 2.35
C THR A 457 8.29 -20.42 2.03
N GLN A 458 8.07 -20.85 0.79
CA GLN A 458 6.83 -21.47 0.30
C GLN A 458 5.57 -20.71 0.76
N PRO A 459 5.39 -19.44 0.34
CA PRO A 459 4.25 -18.63 0.73
C PRO A 459 2.93 -19.12 0.12
N ARG A 460 1.86 -19.12 0.92
CA ARG A 460 0.49 -19.36 0.45
C ARG A 460 -0.09 -18.17 -0.31
N THR A 461 0.39 -16.95 -0.05
CA THR A 461 0.08 -15.79 -0.90
C THR A 461 1.03 -15.74 -2.10
N THR A 462 0.48 -15.75 -3.31
CA THR A 462 1.21 -15.45 -4.56
C THR A 462 0.62 -14.23 -5.24
N TYR A 463 1.30 -13.74 -6.28
CA TYR A 463 0.92 -12.56 -7.02
C TYR A 463 0.78 -12.90 -8.50
N MET A 464 -0.23 -12.33 -9.17
CA MET A 464 -0.25 -12.29 -10.63
C MET A 464 0.43 -11.00 -11.08
N ALA A 465 1.40 -11.13 -11.98
CA ALA A 465 2.12 -9.99 -12.53
C ALA A 465 1.20 -9.02 -13.29
N GLY A 466 1.57 -7.73 -13.27
CA GLY A 466 0.88 -6.70 -14.03
C GLY A 466 1.17 -6.81 -15.53
N LEU A 467 0.22 -6.44 -16.37
CA LEU A 467 0.40 -6.37 -17.82
C LEU A 467 0.18 -4.94 -18.30
N LYS A 468 1.20 -4.38 -18.96
CA LYS A 468 1.15 -3.07 -19.60
C LYS A 468 0.81 -3.23 -21.07
N ASN A 469 -0.31 -2.65 -21.47
CA ASN A 469 -0.71 -2.58 -22.87
C ASN A 469 -0.31 -1.21 -23.44
N GLN A 470 0.96 -1.07 -23.83
CA GLN A 470 1.46 0.20 -24.36
C GLN A 470 1.09 0.36 -25.84
N ASN A 471 0.61 1.55 -26.21
CA ASN A 471 0.42 1.88 -27.62
C ASN A 471 1.76 2.32 -28.25
N LYS A 472 2.24 1.58 -29.23
CA LYS A 472 3.50 1.83 -29.95
C LYS A 472 3.53 3.15 -30.72
N GLU A 473 2.36 3.73 -31.02
CA GLU A 473 2.25 5.00 -31.74
C GLU A 473 2.42 6.22 -30.83
N MET A 474 2.40 6.02 -29.51
CA MET A 474 2.48 7.12 -28.56
C MET A 474 3.93 7.64 -28.40
N PRO A 475 4.15 8.97 -28.30
CA PRO A 475 5.50 9.55 -28.18
C PRO A 475 6.27 9.10 -26.94
N ASP A 476 5.57 8.70 -25.89
CA ASP A 476 6.08 8.20 -24.61
C ASP A 476 6.19 6.67 -24.57
N TYR A 477 6.04 5.98 -25.72
CA TYR A 477 6.24 4.54 -25.81
C TYR A 477 7.64 4.14 -25.31
N ARG A 478 7.67 3.17 -24.38
CA ARG A 478 8.91 2.61 -23.86
C ARG A 478 9.06 1.18 -24.36
N ALA A 479 10.04 0.99 -25.25
CA ALA A 479 10.43 -0.34 -25.66
C ALA A 479 10.85 -1.16 -24.43
N PRO A 480 10.32 -2.38 -24.25
CA PRO A 480 10.68 -3.18 -23.10
C PRO A 480 12.18 -3.49 -23.09
N GLU A 481 12.78 -3.49 -21.89
CA GLU A 481 14.19 -3.80 -21.75
C GLU A 481 14.42 -5.28 -22.08
N LYS A 482 15.32 -5.55 -23.04
CA LYS A 482 15.70 -6.92 -23.39
C LYS A 482 16.23 -7.65 -22.16
N ARG A 483 15.52 -8.70 -21.73
CA ARG A 483 15.95 -9.59 -20.64
C ARG A 483 17.41 -10.02 -20.84
N LYS A 484 18.24 -9.82 -19.81
CA LYS A 484 19.44 -10.65 -19.64
C LYS A 484 18.93 -12.05 -19.30
N THR A 485 18.82 -12.91 -20.30
CA THR A 485 18.55 -14.34 -20.09
C THR A 485 19.53 -14.85 -19.02
N LYS A 486 19.01 -15.37 -17.89
CA LYS A 486 19.82 -16.22 -17.01
C LYS A 486 20.51 -17.24 -17.93
N PRO A 487 21.84 -17.45 -17.85
CA PRO A 487 22.44 -18.54 -18.61
C PRO A 487 21.67 -19.80 -18.22
N ALA A 488 21.14 -20.50 -19.23
CA ALA A 488 20.52 -21.79 -19.03
C ALA A 488 21.51 -22.60 -18.18
N ASN A 489 21.07 -23.07 -17.02
CA ASN A 489 21.82 -24.07 -16.27
C ASN A 489 21.99 -25.22 -17.25
N THR A 490 23.16 -25.30 -17.87
CA THR A 490 23.60 -26.48 -18.60
C THR A 490 23.51 -27.59 -17.58
N ALA A 491 22.50 -28.46 -17.76
CA ALA A 491 22.43 -29.72 -17.08
C ALA A 491 23.77 -30.41 -17.36
N GLU A 492 24.68 -30.38 -16.40
CA GLU A 492 25.80 -31.30 -16.37
C GLU A 492 25.18 -32.69 -16.27
N THR A 493 25.03 -33.31 -17.43
CA THR A 493 24.89 -34.75 -17.58
C THR A 493 26.09 -35.38 -16.87
N LYS A 494 25.93 -35.70 -15.59
CA LYS A 494 26.83 -36.63 -14.90
C LYS A 494 26.70 -37.97 -15.58
N ALA A 495 27.72 -38.31 -16.37
CA ALA A 495 27.93 -39.66 -16.87
C ALA A 495 28.03 -40.64 -15.68
N PRO A 496 27.56 -41.89 -15.83
CA PRO A 496 27.69 -42.89 -14.78
C PRO A 496 29.12 -43.46 -14.84
N GLY A 497 29.88 -43.26 -13.77
CA GLY A 497 31.18 -43.89 -13.57
C GLY A 497 31.75 -43.39 -12.24
N GLY A 498 32.25 -44.21 -11.33
CA GLY A 498 32.36 -45.65 -11.24
C GLY A 498 32.75 -45.94 -9.78
N GLU A 499 32.60 -47.19 -9.35
CA GLU A 499 33.15 -47.67 -8.08
C GLU A 499 34.66 -47.34 -7.98
N ALA A 500 35.11 -46.88 -6.81
CA ALA A 500 36.28 -47.42 -6.11
C ALA A 500 36.63 -46.61 -4.85
N HIS A 501 36.73 -47.37 -3.75
CA HIS A 501 37.42 -47.15 -2.47
C HIS A 501 36.73 -46.38 -1.35
#